data_AF-A0A1V5Y451-F1
#
_entry.id   AF-A0A1V5Y451-F1
#
_cell.length_a   1.000
_cell.length_b   1.000
_cell.length_c   1.000
_cell.angle_alpha   90.00
_cell.angle_beta   90.00
_cell.angle_gamma   90.00
#
_symmetry.space_group_name_H-M   'P 1'
#
loop_
_entity.id
_entity.type
_entity.pdbx_description
1 polymer ?
#
loop_
_entity_poly.entity_id
_entity_poly.type
_entity_poly.pdbx_seq_one_letter_code
_entity_poly.pdbx_strand_id
1 'polypeptide(L)'
;MCARRKSAGFVFLSILMALVIIMILAGHYFTKDKATQKTYVETQLDKSSDAACAVNRQTLGTAIISWTISNPGEAVTIEKLRRAQISVPRCPDHVDYIIDDKGNVYCPIHFPPPGQEPMQERRDPNRAESVVAPSQPMVPAASILERAKKQLGQ
;
A
#
# COMPACT_ATOMS: atom_id res chain seq x y z
N MET A 1 -19.79 -12.31 68.80
CA MET A 1 -19.83 -12.28 67.31
C MET A 1 -19.58 -10.86 66.86
N CYS A 2 -18.54 -10.58 66.06
CA CYS A 2 -18.44 -9.44 65.10
C CYS A 2 -16.99 -9.19 64.66
N ALA A 3 -16.57 -9.82 63.56
CA ALA A 3 -15.37 -9.43 62.81
C ALA A 3 -15.49 -9.89 61.34
N ARG A 4 -16.53 -9.43 60.63
CA ARG A 4 -16.74 -9.80 59.22
C ARG A 4 -17.34 -8.67 58.37
N ARG A 5 -16.98 -7.40 58.64
CA ARG A 5 -17.43 -6.25 57.84
C ARG A 5 -16.31 -5.37 57.25
N LYS A 6 -15.04 -5.58 57.60
CA LYS A 6 -13.93 -4.73 57.11
C LYS A 6 -13.32 -5.21 55.78
N SER A 7 -13.38 -6.50 55.46
CA SER A 7 -12.78 -7.05 54.23
C SER A 7 -13.63 -6.82 52.97
N ALA A 8 -14.96 -6.79 53.09
CA ALA A 8 -15.85 -6.59 51.94
C ALA A 8 -15.70 -5.21 51.30
N GLY A 9 -15.54 -4.15 52.12
CA GLY A 9 -15.34 -2.79 51.62
C GLY A 9 -14.00 -2.61 50.90
N PHE A 10 -12.93 -3.27 51.37
CA PHE A 10 -11.62 -3.21 50.74
C PHE A 10 -11.58 -3.92 49.38
N VAL A 11 -12.25 -5.08 49.26
CA VAL A 11 -12.36 -5.79 47.99
C VAL A 11 -13.16 -4.97 46.96
N PHE A 12 -14.24 -4.34 47.37
CA PHE A 12 -15.05 -3.49 46.47
C PHE A 12 -14.27 -2.26 45.99
N LEU A 13 -13.53 -1.60 46.90
CA LEU A 13 -12.66 -0.47 46.58
C LEU A 13 -11.53 -0.87 45.63
N SER A 14 -10.92 -2.04 45.86
CA SER A 14 -9.86 -2.61 45.02
C SER A 14 -10.34 -2.89 43.60
N ILE A 15 -11.53 -3.49 43.44
CA ILE A 15 -12.11 -3.78 42.11
C ILE A 15 -12.45 -2.48 41.37
N LEU A 16 -13.02 -1.49 42.08
CA LEU A 16 -13.35 -0.20 41.49
C LEU A 16 -12.10 0.52 40.99
N MET A 17 -11.02 0.54 41.77
CA MET A 17 -9.73 1.10 41.34
C MET A 17 -9.14 0.36 40.14
N ALA A 18 -9.19 -0.97 40.12
CA ALA A 18 -8.73 -1.75 38.98
C ALA A 18 -9.51 -1.39 37.70
N LEU A 19 -10.83 -1.24 37.78
CA LEU A 19 -11.65 -0.84 36.63
C LEU A 19 -11.32 0.57 36.13
N VAL A 20 -11.08 1.53 37.03
CA VAL A 20 -10.68 2.89 36.66
C VAL A 20 -9.33 2.89 35.95
N ILE A 21 -8.36 2.14 36.45
CA ILE A 21 -7.04 2.00 35.83
C ILE A 21 -7.18 1.41 34.43
N ILE A 22 -7.95 0.32 34.26
CA ILE A 22 -8.22 -0.28 32.95
C ILE A 22 -8.88 0.73 32.00
N MET A 23 -9.84 1.53 32.48
CA MET A 23 -10.52 2.57 31.69
C MET A 23 -9.55 3.65 31.21
N ILE A 24 -8.63 4.12 32.07
CA ILE A 24 -7.62 5.12 31.72
C ILE A 24 -6.62 4.55 30.70
N LEU A 25 -6.13 3.32 30.91
CA LEU A 25 -5.21 2.68 29.97
C LEU A 25 -5.88 2.41 28.61
N ALA A 26 -7.10 1.89 28.60
CA ALA A 26 -7.86 1.66 27.37
C ALA A 26 -8.14 2.99 26.66
N GLY A 27 -8.60 4.01 27.38
CA GLY A 27 -8.85 5.34 26.81
C GLY A 27 -7.60 5.96 26.19
N HIS A 28 -6.45 5.87 26.87
CA HIS A 28 -5.19 6.42 26.38
C HIS A 28 -4.57 5.60 25.23
N TYR A 29 -4.76 4.27 25.22
CA TYR A 29 -4.35 3.40 24.12
C TYR A 29 -5.17 3.71 22.85
N PHE A 30 -6.49 3.79 22.96
CA PHE A 30 -7.35 4.04 21.79
C PHE A 30 -7.40 5.50 21.32
N THR A 31 -7.00 6.48 22.13
CA THR A 31 -7.00 7.90 21.72
C THR A 31 -5.76 8.31 20.92
N LYS A 32 -4.63 7.62 21.09
CA LYS A 32 -3.39 7.94 20.36
C LYS A 32 -3.31 7.36 18.96
N ASP A 33 -4.10 6.34 18.65
CA ASP A 33 -3.97 5.59 17.40
C ASP A 33 -5.02 5.90 16.33
N LYS A 34 -6.08 6.67 16.58
CA LYS A 34 -7.13 6.86 15.55
C LYS A 34 -6.64 7.58 14.28
N ALA A 35 -5.67 8.48 14.40
CA ALA A 35 -5.08 9.16 13.23
C ALA A 35 -3.99 8.29 12.57
N THR A 36 -3.15 7.63 13.36
CA THR A 36 -2.05 6.79 12.88
C THR A 36 -2.53 5.47 12.29
N GLN A 37 -3.55 4.85 12.88
CA GLN A 37 -4.13 3.58 12.43
C GLN A 37 -4.94 3.74 11.15
N LYS A 38 -5.69 4.85 10.99
CA LYS A 38 -6.33 5.17 9.70
C LYS A 38 -5.28 5.38 8.61
N THR A 39 -4.25 6.17 8.88
CA THR A 39 -3.16 6.42 7.93
C THR A 39 -2.39 5.13 7.62
N TYR A 40 -2.14 4.26 8.60
CA TYR A 40 -1.46 2.98 8.38
C TYR A 40 -2.31 2.00 7.57
N VAL A 41 -3.61 1.90 7.85
CA VAL A 41 -4.51 1.02 7.09
C VAL A 41 -4.70 1.54 5.66
N GLU A 42 -4.91 2.84 5.47
CA GLU A 42 -5.03 3.46 4.14
C GLU A 42 -3.73 3.31 3.33
N THR A 43 -2.57 3.60 3.92
CA THR A 43 -1.29 3.47 3.20
C THR A 43 -0.90 2.01 2.90
N GLN A 44 -1.33 1.04 3.71
CA GLN A 44 -1.12 -0.38 3.41
C GLN A 44 -2.09 -0.88 2.33
N LEU A 45 -3.32 -0.34 2.30
CA LEU A 45 -4.28 -0.64 1.24
C LEU A 45 -3.80 -0.11 -0.11
N ASP A 46 -3.32 1.13 -0.18
CA ASP A 46 -2.78 1.73 -1.42
C ASP A 46 -1.59 0.93 -1.97
N LYS A 47 -0.67 0.48 -1.09
CA LYS A 47 0.45 -0.36 -1.53
C LYS A 47 0.00 -1.74 -2.00
N SER A 48 -1.06 -2.27 -1.40
CA SER A 48 -1.61 -3.56 -1.80
C SER A 48 -2.30 -3.51 -3.16
N SER A 49 -3.00 -2.41 -3.49
CA SER A 49 -3.61 -2.21 -4.80
C SER A 49 -2.54 -2.00 -5.88
N ASP A 50 -1.48 -1.23 -5.60
CA ASP A 50 -0.31 -1.08 -6.47
C ASP A 50 0.32 -2.45 -6.81
N ALA A 51 0.59 -3.25 -5.79
CA ALA A 51 1.19 -4.58 -5.94
C ALA A 51 0.28 -5.53 -6.72
N ALA A 52 -1.02 -5.55 -6.42
CA ALA A 52 -2.01 -6.34 -7.14
C ALA A 52 -2.09 -5.90 -8.61
N CYS A 53 -2.06 -4.59 -8.88
CA CYS A 53 -2.05 -4.05 -10.23
C CYS A 53 -0.80 -4.48 -11.00
N ALA A 54 0.38 -4.46 -10.37
CA ALA A 54 1.63 -4.91 -10.98
C ALA A 54 1.57 -6.40 -11.38
N VAL A 55 1.08 -7.27 -10.49
CA VAL A 55 0.92 -8.70 -10.75
C VAL A 55 -0.10 -8.96 -11.87
N ASN A 56 -1.23 -8.26 -11.85
CA ASN A 56 -2.26 -8.36 -12.89
C ASN A 56 -1.73 -7.94 -14.25
N ARG A 57 -0.96 -6.84 -14.32
CA ARG A 57 -0.29 -6.38 -15.54
C ARG A 57 0.74 -7.39 -16.05
N GLN A 58 1.55 -7.97 -15.17
CA GLN A 58 2.52 -8.99 -15.56
C GLN A 58 1.83 -10.25 -16.10
N THR A 59 0.76 -10.68 -15.45
CA THR A 59 -0.05 -11.83 -15.88
C THR A 59 -0.66 -11.57 -17.26
N LEU A 60 -1.24 -10.38 -17.44
CA LEU A 60 -1.79 -9.97 -18.73
C LEU A 60 -0.70 -9.89 -19.82
N GLY A 61 0.47 -9.32 -19.52
CA GLY A 61 1.60 -9.27 -20.45
C GLY A 61 2.06 -10.66 -20.90
N THR A 62 2.12 -11.61 -19.96
CA THR A 62 2.46 -13.01 -20.28
C THR A 62 1.41 -13.66 -21.17
N ALA A 63 0.12 -13.39 -20.92
CA ALA A 63 -0.99 -13.89 -21.73
C ALA A 63 -1.04 -13.24 -23.12
N ILE A 64 -0.64 -11.98 -23.25
CA ILE A 64 -0.47 -11.29 -24.53
C ILE A 64 0.64 -11.96 -25.34
N ILE A 65 1.80 -12.22 -24.72
CA ILE A 65 2.93 -12.89 -25.40
C ILE A 65 2.52 -14.28 -25.90
N SER A 66 1.79 -15.06 -25.09
CA SER A 66 1.31 -16.38 -25.54
C SER A 66 0.30 -16.26 -26.69
N TRP A 67 -0.60 -15.27 -26.64
CA TRP A 67 -1.57 -15.04 -27.70
C TRP A 67 -0.92 -14.56 -29.01
N THR A 68 0.08 -13.68 -28.95
CA THR A 68 0.77 -13.17 -30.15
C THR A 68 1.61 -14.24 -30.84
N ILE A 69 2.12 -15.24 -30.11
CA ILE A 69 2.76 -16.42 -30.71
C ILE A 69 1.77 -17.18 -31.60
N SER A 70 0.52 -17.32 -31.17
CA SER A 70 -0.52 -18.02 -31.96
C SER A 70 -1.17 -17.14 -33.04
N ASN A 71 -1.04 -15.81 -32.95
CA ASN A 71 -1.67 -14.85 -33.86
C ASN A 71 -0.62 -13.82 -34.35
N PRO A 72 0.36 -14.26 -35.16
CA PRO A 72 1.42 -13.38 -35.62
C PRO A 72 0.88 -12.28 -36.55
N GLY A 73 1.29 -11.04 -36.30
CA GLY A 73 0.94 -9.89 -37.15
C GLY A 73 -0.42 -9.23 -36.83
N GLU A 74 -1.15 -9.74 -35.85
CA GLU A 74 -2.42 -9.15 -35.43
C GLU A 74 -2.26 -8.20 -34.24
N ALA A 75 -2.85 -7.00 -34.33
CA ALA A 75 -2.84 -6.04 -33.23
C ALA A 75 -3.60 -6.60 -32.01
N VAL A 76 -2.92 -6.60 -30.86
CA VAL A 76 -3.43 -7.08 -29.59
C VAL A 76 -4.44 -6.08 -29.04
N THR A 77 -5.65 -6.54 -28.75
CA THR A 77 -6.67 -5.73 -28.07
C THR A 77 -7.35 -6.56 -26.99
N ILE A 78 -7.84 -5.90 -25.93
CA ILE A 78 -8.55 -6.58 -24.83
C ILE A 78 -9.72 -7.41 -25.36
N GLU A 79 -10.42 -6.91 -26.38
CA GLU A 79 -11.57 -7.60 -26.95
C GLU A 79 -11.19 -8.88 -27.72
N LYS A 80 -9.99 -8.93 -28.30
CA LYS A 80 -9.47 -10.16 -28.94
C LYS A 80 -9.01 -11.17 -27.90
N LEU A 81 -8.35 -10.73 -26.83
CA LEU A 81 -7.98 -11.60 -25.71
C LEU A 81 -9.22 -12.24 -25.06
N ARG A 82 -10.27 -11.45 -24.85
CA ARG A 82 -11.56 -11.94 -24.33
C ARG A 82 -12.21 -12.96 -25.27
N ARG A 83 -12.19 -12.71 -26.58
CA ARG A 83 -12.71 -13.66 -27.59
C ARG A 83 -11.90 -14.95 -27.66
N ALA A 84 -10.59 -14.89 -27.42
CA ALA A 84 -9.71 -16.04 -27.29
C ALA A 84 -9.87 -16.80 -25.96
N GLN A 85 -10.88 -16.45 -25.15
CA GLN A 85 -11.12 -17.00 -23.81
C GLN A 85 -9.93 -16.82 -22.83
N ILE A 86 -9.08 -15.83 -23.07
CA ILE A 86 -7.99 -15.48 -22.17
C ILE A 86 -8.56 -14.61 -21.05
N SER A 87 -8.33 -15.01 -19.80
CA SER A 87 -8.74 -14.24 -18.63
C SER A 87 -7.97 -12.92 -18.56
N VAL A 88 -8.67 -11.81 -18.73
CA VAL A 88 -8.13 -10.46 -18.55
C VAL A 88 -8.40 -10.02 -17.11
N PRO A 89 -7.38 -10.00 -16.23
CA PRO A 89 -7.57 -9.49 -14.87
C PRO A 89 -7.95 -8.02 -14.92
N ARG A 90 -8.71 -7.54 -13.93
CA ARG A 90 -9.06 -6.13 -13.79
C ARG A 90 -8.14 -5.42 -12.80
N CYS A 91 -7.99 -4.12 -12.96
CA CYS A 91 -7.37 -3.27 -11.95
C CYS A 91 -8.20 -3.33 -10.64
N PRO A 92 -7.57 -3.33 -9.45
CA PRO A 92 -8.29 -3.26 -8.18
C PRO A 92 -9.24 -2.05 -8.09
N ASP A 93 -8.90 -0.92 -8.72
CA ASP A 93 -9.74 0.27 -8.83
C ASP A 93 -10.77 0.22 -9.97
N HIS A 94 -11.02 -0.97 -10.51
CA HIS A 94 -12.04 -1.24 -11.54
C HIS A 94 -11.86 -0.48 -12.87
N VAL A 95 -10.66 0.02 -13.15
CA VAL A 95 -10.30 0.64 -14.43
C VAL A 95 -9.76 -0.39 -15.42
N ASP A 96 -10.08 -0.24 -16.70
CA ASP A 96 -9.56 -1.07 -17.77
C ASP A 96 -8.10 -0.73 -18.10
N TYR A 97 -7.31 -1.74 -18.47
CA TYR A 97 -5.92 -1.56 -18.88
C TYR A 97 -5.83 -0.98 -20.30
N ILE A 98 -4.77 -0.22 -20.58
CA ILE A 98 -4.44 0.28 -21.91
C ILE A 98 -3.31 -0.57 -22.46
N ILE A 99 -3.44 -1.08 -23.69
CA ILE A 99 -2.42 -1.89 -24.36
C ILE A 99 -1.88 -1.08 -25.55
N ASP A 100 -0.56 -0.92 -25.66
CA ASP A 100 0.05 -0.28 -26.84
C ASP A 100 0.27 -1.28 -27.99
N ASP A 101 0.63 -0.76 -29.16
CA ASP A 101 0.92 -1.57 -30.36
C ASP A 101 2.13 -2.50 -30.21
N LYS A 102 2.94 -2.30 -29.16
CA LYS A 102 4.11 -3.12 -28.81
C LYS A 102 3.78 -4.20 -27.79
N GLY A 103 2.53 -4.27 -27.31
CA GLY A 103 2.08 -5.21 -26.29
C GLY A 103 2.37 -4.82 -24.84
N ASN A 104 2.79 -3.57 -24.59
CA ASN A 104 2.96 -3.04 -23.24
C ASN A 104 1.59 -2.74 -22.61
N VAL A 105 1.41 -3.20 -21.37
CA VAL A 105 0.18 -3.00 -20.59
C VAL A 105 0.37 -1.85 -19.61
N TYR A 106 -0.51 -0.85 -19.67
CA TYR A 106 -0.52 0.33 -18.81
C TYR A 106 -1.81 0.37 -17.98
N CYS A 107 -1.70 0.92 -16.76
CA CYS A 107 -2.82 1.19 -15.88
C CYS A 107 -2.93 2.70 -15.68
N PRO A 108 -4.06 3.35 -16.02
CA PRO A 108 -4.18 4.80 -15.91
C PRO A 108 -3.88 5.37 -14.50
N ILE A 109 -4.12 4.57 -13.47
CA ILE A 109 -3.95 4.95 -12.06
C ILE A 109 -2.53 4.62 -11.57
N HIS A 110 -2.14 3.35 -11.60
CA HIS A 110 -0.91 2.88 -10.94
C HIS A 110 0.34 2.86 -11.86
N PHE A 111 0.16 2.88 -13.18
CA PHE A 111 1.27 2.85 -14.14
C PHE A 111 0.86 3.48 -15.48
N PRO A 112 0.79 4.82 -15.56
CA PRO A 112 0.35 5.52 -16.75
C PRO A 112 1.35 5.34 -17.91
N PRO A 113 0.89 5.45 -19.17
CA PRO A 113 1.78 5.39 -20.33
C PRO A 113 2.75 6.58 -20.35
N PRO A 114 3.98 6.39 -20.88
CA PRO A 114 4.98 7.45 -20.92
C PRO A 114 4.47 8.64 -21.74
N GLY A 115 4.49 9.83 -21.15
CA GLY A 115 3.98 11.06 -21.76
C GLY A 115 2.53 11.43 -21.40
N GLN A 116 1.83 10.59 -20.63
CA GLN A 116 0.66 11.03 -19.87
C GLN A 116 1.11 11.27 -18.43
N GLU A 117 0.98 12.50 -17.94
CA GLU A 117 1.06 12.74 -16.50
C GLU A 117 0.01 11.84 -15.83
N PRO A 118 0.35 11.16 -14.71
CA PRO A 118 -0.64 10.35 -13.99
C PRO A 118 -1.90 11.20 -13.82
N MET A 119 -3.05 10.67 -14.25
CA MET A 119 -4.33 11.35 -14.09
C MET A 119 -4.50 11.53 -12.59
N GLN A 120 -4.13 12.73 -12.11
CA GLN A 120 -4.17 13.07 -10.71
C GLN A 120 -5.66 13.14 -10.38
N GLU A 121 -6.18 12.02 -9.85
CA GLU A 121 -7.46 11.90 -9.17
C GLU A 121 -7.72 13.24 -8.50
N ARG A 122 -8.80 13.90 -8.92
CA ARG A 122 -9.22 15.25 -8.53
C ARG A 122 -9.11 15.39 -7.00
N ARG A 123 -7.93 15.76 -6.52
CA ARG A 123 -7.67 16.02 -5.11
C ARG A 123 -8.27 17.40 -4.88
N ASP A 124 -9.39 17.41 -4.18
CA ASP A 124 -10.11 18.60 -3.73
C ASP A 124 -9.17 19.79 -3.49
N PRO A 125 -9.43 20.98 -4.07
CA PRO A 125 -8.60 22.17 -3.89
C PRO A 125 -8.60 22.74 -2.45
N ASN A 126 -9.24 22.06 -1.49
CA ASN A 126 -9.29 22.46 -0.08
C ASN A 126 -8.29 21.73 0.85
N ARG A 127 -7.42 20.85 0.33
CA ARG A 127 -6.34 20.27 1.16
C ARG A 127 -5.04 21.03 0.97
N ALA A 128 -4.96 22.19 1.63
CA ALA A 128 -3.69 22.85 1.91
C ALA A 128 -2.75 21.90 2.69
N GLU A 129 -1.45 22.04 2.42
CA GLU A 129 -0.31 21.51 3.16
C GLU A 129 -0.01 20.00 3.04
N SER A 130 0.99 19.68 2.21
CA SER A 130 2.38 19.59 2.69
C SER A 130 3.20 18.83 1.65
N VAL A 131 3.79 19.57 0.70
CA VAL A 131 4.83 19.03 -0.17
C VAL A 131 6.09 18.94 0.68
N VAL A 132 6.33 17.77 1.28
CA VAL A 132 7.67 17.38 1.71
C VAL A 132 8.10 16.24 0.79
N ALA A 133 8.75 16.61 -0.31
CA ALA A 133 9.56 15.68 -1.07
C ALA A 133 10.72 15.22 -0.16
N PRO A 134 10.95 13.92 0.07
CA PRO A 134 12.22 13.48 0.59
C PRO A 134 13.22 13.56 -0.57
N SER A 135 13.82 14.73 -0.76
CA SER A 135 15.09 14.84 -1.48
C SER A 135 16.14 14.07 -0.70
N GLN A 136 16.36 12.80 -1.05
CA GLN A 136 17.53 12.08 -0.57
C GLN A 136 18.78 12.76 -1.15
N PRO A 137 19.75 13.20 -0.33
CA PRO A 137 21.04 13.57 -0.85
C PRO A 137 21.72 12.30 -1.37
N MET A 138 22.02 12.27 -2.68
CA MET A 138 22.88 11.25 -3.28
C MET A 138 24.22 11.26 -2.54
N VAL A 139 24.48 10.21 -1.78
CA VAL A 139 25.79 10.00 -1.15
C VAL A 139 26.78 9.67 -2.27
N PRO A 140 27.87 10.43 -2.44
CA PRO A 140 28.87 10.13 -3.46
C PRO A 140 29.51 8.76 -3.22
N ALA A 141 29.69 7.98 -4.29
CA ALA A 141 30.26 6.63 -4.29
C ALA A 141 31.66 6.52 -3.63
N ALA A 142 32.34 7.65 -3.39
CA ALA A 142 33.63 7.71 -2.71
C ALA A 142 33.58 7.28 -1.23
N SER A 143 32.43 7.37 -0.56
CA SER A 143 32.31 7.04 0.88
C SER A 143 32.19 5.53 1.18
N ILE A 144 31.82 4.72 0.18
CA ILE A 144 31.68 3.26 0.35
C ILE A 144 33.05 2.57 0.30
N LEU A 145 33.96 3.06 -0.55
CA LEU A 145 35.30 2.49 -0.70
C LEU A 145 36.19 2.72 0.54
N GLU A 146 36.05 3.86 1.20
CA GLU A 146 36.75 4.21 2.46
C GLU A 146 36.30 3.31 3.62
N ARG A 147 35.00 3.03 3.74
CA ARG A 147 34.46 2.11 4.77
C ARG A 147 34.90 0.66 4.54
N ALA A 148 34.99 0.21 3.29
CA ALA A 148 35.43 -1.14 2.97
C ALA A 148 36.91 -1.38 3.34
N LYS A 149 37.78 -0.38 3.13
CA LYS A 149 39.20 -0.48 3.52
C LYS A 149 39.39 -0.53 5.04
N LYS A 150 38.54 0.14 5.81
CA LYS A 150 38.64 0.16 7.28
C LYS A 150 38.17 -1.14 7.95
N GLN A 151 37.35 -1.95 7.27
CA GLN A 151 36.85 -3.24 7.79
C GLN A 151 37.74 -4.43 7.44
N LEU A 152 38.58 -4.32 6.41
CA LEU A 152 39.52 -5.37 6.00
C LEU A 152 40.93 -5.21 6.60
N GLY A 153 41.10 -4.23 7.50
CA GLY A 153 42.38 -3.88 8.13
C GLY A 153 42.41 -4.02 9.65
N GLN A 154 41.67 -4.99 10.20
CA GLN A 154 41.87 -5.50 11.57
C GLN A 154 41.99 -7.02 11.54
#